data_AF-A0A8C6S3A0-F1
#
_entry.id   AF-A0A8C6S3A0-F1
#
_cell.length_a   1.000
_cell.length_b   1.000
_cell.length_c   1.000
_cell.angle_alpha   90.00
_cell.angle_beta   90.00
_cell.angle_gamma   90.00
#
_symmetry.space_group_name_H-M   'P 1'
#
loop_
_entity.id
_entity.type
_entity.pdbx_description
1 polymer ?
#
loop_
_entity_poly.entity_id
_entity_poly.type
_entity_poly.pdbx_seq_one_letter_code
_entity_poly.pdbx_strand_id
1 'polypeptide(L)'
;MRNGISPIIIDNTNLHAWEMKPYAVMALENNYEVIFREPDTRWKFNVPELARRNIHGVSREKIHRMKERYEHNVTFHSVLHAEKPSRMNRNQDRNNALPSNGAGYWNTYAALPRAHGGFANESSFRRGGFHHRY
;
A
#
# COMPACT_ATOMS: atom_id res chain seq x y z
N MET A 1 4.65 28.40 18.73
CA MET A 1 5.35 27.79 17.58
C MET A 1 6.85 27.82 17.87
N ARG A 2 7.53 26.69 17.88
CA ARG A 2 8.94 26.63 18.33
C ARG A 2 9.96 27.18 17.30
N ASN A 3 9.64 27.19 15.99
CA ASN A 3 10.59 27.56 14.92
C ASN A 3 10.06 28.57 13.88
N GLY A 4 8.86 29.14 14.06
CA GLY A 4 8.35 30.27 13.26
C GLY A 4 8.04 30.04 11.76
N ILE A 5 8.29 28.85 11.19
CA ILE A 5 7.97 28.56 9.78
C ILE A 5 6.48 28.27 9.62
N SER A 6 5.77 29.10 8.85
CA SER A 6 4.34 28.93 8.58
C SER A 6 3.98 29.52 7.21
N PRO A 7 3.12 28.86 6.40
CA PRO A 7 2.51 27.55 6.65
C PRO A 7 3.43 26.38 6.26
N ILE A 8 3.13 25.20 6.82
CA ILE A 8 3.69 23.91 6.36
C ILE A 8 2.58 23.18 5.61
N ILE A 9 2.84 22.76 4.36
CA ILE A 9 1.86 22.07 3.51
C ILE A 9 2.30 20.62 3.31
N ILE A 10 1.41 19.68 3.62
CA ILE A 10 1.60 18.26 3.38
C ILE A 10 0.71 17.85 2.19
N ASP A 11 1.31 17.73 1.00
CA ASP A 11 0.63 17.32 -0.23
C ASP A 11 0.87 15.83 -0.50
N ASN A 12 0.10 14.98 0.16
CA ASN A 12 0.12 13.54 -0.03
C ASN A 12 -1.31 13.01 -0.15
N THR A 13 -1.47 11.80 -0.67
CA THR A 13 -2.78 11.21 -0.92
C THR A 13 -3.62 11.05 0.36
N ASN A 14 -3.02 10.60 1.46
CA ASN A 14 -3.64 10.51 2.79
C ASN A 14 -5.10 10.01 2.76
N LEU A 15 -5.30 8.79 2.27
CA LEU A 15 -6.65 8.22 2.09
C LEU A 15 -7.31 7.88 3.41
N HIS A 16 -6.51 7.51 4.42
CA HIS A 16 -6.98 7.08 5.73
C HIS A 16 -6.48 7.99 6.84
N ALA A 17 -7.28 8.16 7.90
CA ALA A 17 -6.93 8.96 9.07
C ALA A 17 -5.61 8.53 9.72
N TRP A 18 -5.31 7.23 9.74
CA TRP A 18 -4.06 6.71 10.32
C TRP A 18 -2.81 7.15 9.51
N GLU A 19 -2.94 7.42 8.21
CA GLU A 19 -1.84 7.94 7.38
C GLU A 19 -1.52 9.40 7.74
N MET A 20 -2.51 10.15 8.20
CA MET A 20 -2.37 11.56 8.62
C MET A 20 -1.85 11.72 10.05
N LYS A 21 -2.05 10.71 10.91
CA LYS A 21 -1.67 10.71 12.33
C LYS A 21 -0.24 11.19 12.62
N PRO A 22 0.83 10.72 11.95
CA PRO A 22 2.18 11.20 12.24
C PRO A 22 2.35 12.71 12.01
N TYR A 23 1.69 13.30 11.01
CA TYR A 23 1.73 14.74 10.77
C TYR A 23 1.00 15.51 11.86
N ALA A 24 -0.17 15.01 12.29
CA ALA A 24 -0.98 15.63 13.34
C ALA A 24 -0.25 15.62 14.70
N VAL A 25 0.41 14.51 15.05
CA VAL A 25 1.21 14.41 16.28
C VAL A 25 2.37 15.40 16.25
N MET A 26 3.12 15.46 15.14
CA MET A 26 4.24 16.38 14.99
C MET A 26 3.80 17.85 15.08
N ALA A 27 2.64 18.19 14.50
CA ALA A 27 2.05 19.51 14.60
C ALA A 27 1.69 19.87 16.06
N LEU A 28 1.08 18.93 16.79
CA LEU A 28 0.72 19.11 18.21
C LEU A 28 1.95 19.39 19.08
N GLU A 29 2.99 18.59 18.93
CA GLU A 29 4.25 18.70 19.69
C GLU A 29 4.99 20.03 19.46
N ASN A 30 4.73 20.67 18.31
CA ASN A 30 5.36 21.92 17.90
C ASN A 30 4.41 23.14 17.98
N ASN A 31 3.22 22.95 18.57
CA ASN A 31 2.17 23.96 18.73
C ASN A 31 1.75 24.59 17.40
N TYR A 32 1.47 23.75 16.40
CA TYR A 32 0.82 24.14 15.14
C TYR A 32 -0.67 23.84 15.18
N GLU A 33 -1.45 24.70 14.52
CA GLU A 33 -2.83 24.39 14.14
C GLU A 33 -2.82 23.47 12.92
N VAL A 34 -3.70 22.46 12.93
CA VAL A 34 -3.86 21.51 11.81
C VAL A 34 -5.17 21.77 11.11
N ILE A 35 -5.09 22.08 9.82
CA ILE A 35 -6.25 22.30 8.96
C ILE A 35 -6.28 21.21 7.89
N PHE A 36 -7.36 20.43 7.85
CA PHE A 36 -7.60 19.45 6.79
C PHE A 36 -8.27 20.14 5.60
N ARG A 37 -7.72 19.94 4.39
CA ARG A 37 -8.24 20.54 3.16
C ARG A 37 -8.43 19.48 2.09
N GLU A 38 -9.64 19.41 1.56
CA GLU A 38 -9.93 18.67 0.34
C GLU A 38 -9.80 19.60 -0.87
N PRO A 39 -9.44 19.08 -2.05
CA PRO A 39 -9.50 19.85 -3.29
C PRO A 39 -10.92 20.36 -3.54
N ASP A 40 -11.09 21.67 -3.74
CA ASP A 40 -12.36 22.24 -4.17
C ASP A 40 -12.48 22.16 -5.69
N THR A 41 -12.65 20.93 -6.18
CA THR A 41 -12.79 20.68 -7.62
C THR A 41 -13.99 19.79 -7.90
N ARG A 42 -14.70 20.10 -8.99
CA ARG A 42 -15.88 19.32 -9.43
C ARG A 42 -15.55 17.87 -9.77
N TRP A 43 -14.27 17.56 -10.00
CA TRP A 43 -13.79 16.25 -10.43
C TRP A 43 -13.06 15.46 -9.33
N LYS A 44 -12.99 15.96 -8.09
CA LYS A 44 -12.28 15.31 -6.97
C LYS A 44 -12.68 13.85 -6.71
N PHE A 45 -13.89 13.45 -7.12
CA PHE A 45 -14.39 12.06 -7.01
C PHE A 45 -14.76 11.44 -8.36
N ASN A 46 -14.41 12.09 -9.49
CA ASN A 46 -14.65 11.58 -10.83
C ASN A 46 -13.46 10.72 -11.27
N VAL A 47 -13.60 9.39 -11.16
CA VAL A 47 -12.53 8.43 -11.45
C VAL A 47 -11.98 8.56 -12.88
N PRO A 48 -12.80 8.63 -13.95
CA PRO A 48 -12.29 8.89 -15.30
C PRO A 48 -11.43 10.16 -15.40
N GLU A 49 -11.87 11.25 -14.79
CA GLU A 49 -11.17 12.53 -14.88
C GLU A 49 -9.88 12.53 -14.05
N LEU A 50 -9.89 11.90 -12.88
CA LEU A 50 -8.69 11.66 -12.08
C LEU A 50 -7.67 10.80 -12.85
N ALA A 51 -8.11 9.73 -13.50
CA ALA A 51 -7.26 8.87 -14.32
C ALA A 51 -6.67 9.64 -15.51
N ARG A 52 -7.45 10.51 -16.15
CA ARG A 52 -6.98 11.34 -17.27
C ARG A 52 -5.98 12.41 -16.83
N ARG A 53 -6.15 12.99 -15.63
CA ARG A 53 -5.31 14.10 -15.13
C ARG A 53 -4.06 13.65 -14.37
N ASN A 54 -3.99 12.41 -13.90
CA ASN A 54 -2.85 11.97 -13.09
C ASN A 54 -1.58 11.81 -13.94
N ILE A 55 -0.48 12.39 -13.47
CA ILE A 55 0.83 12.36 -14.17
C ILE A 55 1.69 11.15 -13.78
N HIS A 56 1.26 10.37 -12.77
CA HIS A 56 2.02 9.25 -12.23
C HIS A 56 1.65 7.89 -12.84
N GLY A 57 0.76 7.89 -13.85
CA GLY A 57 0.33 6.66 -14.53
C GLY A 57 -0.48 5.71 -13.65
N VAL A 58 -1.16 6.23 -12.62
CA VAL A 58 -2.05 5.44 -11.77
C VAL A 58 -3.25 4.97 -12.59
N SER A 59 -3.46 3.65 -12.65
CA SER A 59 -4.56 3.07 -13.42
C SER A 59 -5.93 3.48 -12.89
N ARG A 60 -6.93 3.47 -13.77
CA ARG A 60 -8.33 3.81 -13.43
C ARG A 60 -8.87 2.92 -12.31
N GLU A 61 -8.56 1.63 -12.36
CA GLU A 61 -8.98 0.62 -11.37
C GLU A 61 -8.34 0.89 -10.01
N LYS A 62 -7.07 1.31 -9.99
CA LYS A 62 -6.40 1.69 -8.76
C LYS A 62 -7.00 2.96 -8.17
N ILE A 63 -7.27 3.98 -8.98
CA ILE A 63 -7.95 5.21 -8.54
C ILE A 63 -9.35 4.90 -8.01
N HIS A 64 -10.08 3.99 -8.65
CA HIS A 64 -11.38 3.53 -8.17
C HIS A 64 -11.28 2.96 -6.75
N ARG A 65 -10.36 2.01 -6.53
CA ARG A 65 -10.11 1.42 -5.21
C ARG A 65 -9.55 2.40 -4.18
N MET A 66 -8.88 3.47 -4.62
CA MET A 66 -8.43 4.55 -3.73
C MET A 66 -9.63 5.39 -3.30
N LYS A 67 -10.50 5.78 -4.25
CA LYS A 67 -11.74 6.52 -3.97
C LYS A 67 -12.66 5.75 -3.03
N GLU A 68 -12.85 4.44 -3.24
CA GLU A 68 -13.71 3.62 -2.37
C GLU A 68 -13.25 3.56 -0.92
N ARG A 69 -11.94 3.70 -0.68
CA ARG A 69 -11.33 3.64 0.65
C ARG A 69 -11.09 5.02 1.26
N TYR A 70 -11.42 6.09 0.53
CA TYR A 70 -11.19 7.46 0.99
C TYR A 70 -12.11 7.79 2.17
N GLU A 71 -11.50 8.15 3.29
CA GLU A 71 -12.21 8.59 4.48
C GLU A 71 -12.54 10.08 4.39
N HIS A 72 -13.82 10.42 4.53
CA HIS A 72 -14.32 11.79 4.43
C HIS A 72 -14.45 12.40 5.82
N ASN A 73 -14.48 13.74 5.88
CA ASN A 73 -14.77 14.50 7.10
C ASN A 73 -13.87 14.14 8.29
N VAL A 74 -12.58 13.89 8.03
CA VAL A 74 -11.61 13.61 9.09
C VAL A 74 -11.45 14.82 10.00
N THR A 75 -11.32 14.56 11.30
CA THR A 75 -11.09 15.57 12.32
C THR A 75 -9.75 15.33 12.98
N PHE A 76 -9.21 16.36 13.63
CA PHE A 76 -7.98 16.20 14.40
C PHE A 76 -8.11 15.09 15.46
N HIS A 77 -9.25 15.02 16.15
CA HIS A 77 -9.52 13.97 17.13
C HIS A 77 -9.56 12.57 16.50
N SER A 78 -10.28 12.38 15.39
CA SER A 78 -10.35 11.07 14.73
C SER A 78 -8.99 10.61 14.20
N VAL A 79 -8.17 11.54 13.70
CA VAL A 79 -6.81 11.27 13.23
C VAL A 79 -5.89 10.84 14.37
N LEU A 80 -5.95 11.48 15.54
CA LEU A 80 -5.13 11.08 16.69
C LEU A 80 -5.46 9.68 17.22
N HIS A 81 -6.72 9.26 17.14
CA HIS A 81 -7.17 7.94 17.60
C HIS A 81 -7.14 6.87 16.49
N ALA A 82 -6.78 7.23 15.26
CA ALA A 82 -6.75 6.28 14.16
C ALA A 82 -5.62 5.24 14.33
N GLU A 83 -5.92 4.00 13.94
CA GLU A 83 -5.00 2.88 13.97
C GLU A 83 -4.85 2.26 12.59
N LYS A 84 -3.62 1.82 12.29
CA LYS A 84 -3.34 1.12 11.05
C LYS A 84 -3.90 -0.30 11.15
N PRO A 85 -4.72 -0.77 10.19
CA PRO A 85 -5.25 -2.12 10.22
C PRO A 85 -4.13 -3.17 10.23
N SER A 86 -4.26 -4.16 11.11
CA SER A 86 -3.26 -5.22 11.26
C SER A 86 -3.26 -6.15 10.04
N ARG A 87 -2.11 -6.77 9.75
CA ARG A 87 -1.97 -7.70 8.62
C ARG A 87 -2.84 -8.96 8.75
N MET A 88 -3.27 -9.32 9.97
CA MET A 88 -4.09 -10.52 10.21
C MET A 88 -5.54 -10.40 9.74
N ASN A 89 -6.13 -9.19 9.75
CA ASN A 89 -7.53 -9.00 9.34
C ASN A 89 -7.77 -9.24 7.84
N ARG A 90 -6.73 -9.18 6.99
CA ARG A 90 -6.87 -9.33 5.54
C ARG A 90 -7.21 -10.75 5.08
N ASN A 91 -6.98 -11.75 5.93
CA ASN A 91 -7.26 -13.15 5.62
C ASN A 91 -8.72 -13.55 5.91
N GLN A 92 -9.43 -12.84 6.78
CA GLN A 92 -10.84 -13.12 7.07
C GLN A 92 -11.76 -12.74 5.91
N ASP A 93 -11.51 -11.61 5.24
CA ASP A 93 -12.31 -11.19 4.08
C ASP A 93 -12.17 -12.11 2.86
N ARG A 94 -11.02 -12.79 2.72
CA ARG A 94 -10.83 -13.82 1.67
C ARG A 94 -11.62 -15.10 1.94
N ASN A 95 -11.84 -15.44 3.20
CA ASN A 95 -12.54 -16.67 3.59
C ASN A 95 -14.07 -16.51 3.58
N ASN A 96 -14.59 -15.27 3.54
CA ASN A 96 -16.02 -14.97 3.43
C ASN A 96 -16.51 -14.75 1.98
N ALA A 97 -15.63 -14.84 0.97
CA ALA A 97 -16.07 -14.89 -0.41
C ALA A 97 -16.69 -16.27 -0.70
N LEU A 98 -18.01 -16.31 -0.90
CA LEU A 98 -18.72 -17.50 -1.39
C LEU A 98 -17.98 -18.06 -2.62
N PRO A 99 -17.75 -19.39 -2.73
CA PRO A 99 -17.11 -19.95 -3.89
C PRO A 99 -17.99 -19.67 -5.12
N SER A 100 -17.45 -18.91 -6.06
CA SER A 100 -18.05 -18.75 -7.38
C SER A 100 -18.05 -20.12 -8.05
N ASN A 101 -19.22 -20.73 -8.18
CA ASN A 101 -19.44 -21.89 -9.03
C ASN A 101 -19.02 -21.54 -10.46
N GLY A 102 -17.86 -22.03 -10.89
CA GLY A 102 -17.31 -21.72 -12.21
C GLY A 102 -16.02 -22.46 -12.50
N ALA A 103 -16.16 -23.76 -12.80
CA ALA A 103 -15.34 -24.59 -13.69
C ALA A 103 -13.81 -24.38 -13.75
N GLY A 104 -13.08 -25.44 -13.37
CA GLY A 104 -11.67 -25.59 -13.74
C GLY A 104 -10.94 -26.69 -12.95
N TYR A 105 -11.36 -27.95 -13.11
CA TYR A 105 -10.61 -29.11 -12.63
C TYR A 105 -9.24 -29.18 -13.34
N TRP A 106 -8.15 -28.95 -12.61
CA TRP A 106 -6.82 -29.34 -13.09
C TRP A 106 -6.65 -30.84 -12.85
N ASN A 107 -6.85 -31.60 -13.92
CA ASN A 107 -6.74 -33.04 -13.95
C ASN A 107 -5.27 -33.47 -13.91
N THR A 108 -4.90 -34.22 -12.89
CA THR A 108 -3.72 -35.09 -12.82
C THR A 108 -3.86 -36.22 -13.84
N TYR A 109 -2.87 -36.39 -14.73
CA TYR A 109 -2.65 -37.64 -15.45
C TYR A 109 -1.19 -38.08 -15.39
N ALA A 110 -1.04 -39.38 -15.24
CA ALA A 110 0.14 -40.13 -14.90
C ALA A 110 1.04 -40.47 -16.10
N ALA A 111 2.34 -40.55 -15.78
CA ALA A 111 3.35 -41.57 -16.13
C ALA A 111 3.55 -42.06 -17.59
N LEU A 112 4.80 -41.98 -18.06
CA LEU A 112 5.76 -43.10 -18.31
C LEU A 112 6.92 -42.64 -19.25
N PRO A 113 8.11 -43.30 -19.33
CA PRO A 113 8.87 -44.04 -18.31
C PRO A 113 10.37 -43.61 -18.19
N ARG A 114 11.01 -44.25 -17.20
CA ARG A 114 12.40 -44.18 -16.68
C ARG A 114 13.55 -44.16 -17.70
N ALA A 115 14.65 -43.49 -17.32
CA ALA A 115 16.02 -44.02 -17.44
C ALA A 115 16.95 -43.41 -16.35
N HIS A 116 18.05 -44.10 -16.08
CA HIS A 116 18.78 -44.20 -14.81
C HIS A 116 19.84 -43.12 -14.51
N GLY A 117 20.18 -43.00 -13.22
CA GLY A 117 21.49 -42.57 -12.70
C GLY A 117 21.47 -41.14 -12.14
N GLY A 118 21.87 -40.81 -10.92
CA GLY A 118 22.68 -41.47 -9.90
C GLY A 118 23.32 -40.34 -9.10
N PHE A 119 23.12 -40.34 -7.78
CA PHE A 119 23.52 -39.28 -6.84
C PHE A 119 25.05 -39.08 -6.73
N ALA A 120 25.47 -37.84 -6.49
CA ALA A 120 26.55 -37.41 -5.56
C ALA A 120 26.92 -35.94 -5.85
N ASN A 121 27.44 -35.12 -4.95
CA ASN A 121 27.25 -34.88 -3.52
C ASN A 121 27.86 -33.48 -3.27
N GLU A 122 27.57 -32.92 -2.10
CA GLU A 122 27.96 -31.64 -1.48
C GLU A 122 29.31 -30.95 -1.77
N SER A 123 29.35 -29.72 -1.23
CA SER A 123 30.49 -28.93 -0.72
C SER A 123 30.94 -27.78 -1.65
N SER A 124 31.25 -26.58 -1.18
CA SER A 124 31.24 -25.99 0.15
C SER A 124 31.39 -24.47 0.02
N PHE A 125 30.95 -23.76 1.05
CA PHE A 125 31.23 -22.36 1.33
C PHE A 125 32.72 -22.00 1.13
N ARG A 126 33.02 -20.82 0.56
CA ARG A 126 33.70 -19.74 1.31
C ARG A 126 33.86 -18.42 0.54
N ARG A 127 33.73 -17.37 1.34
CA ARG A 127 34.05 -15.95 1.15
C ARG A 127 35.33 -15.67 0.34
N GLY A 128 35.22 -14.67 -0.54
CA GLY A 128 35.85 -13.37 -0.32
C GLY A 128 37.27 -13.18 -0.84
N GLY A 129 37.52 -12.03 -1.44
CA GLY A 129 38.86 -11.48 -1.60
C GLY A 129 39.06 -10.72 -2.89
N PHE A 130 38.88 -9.40 -2.81
CA PHE A 130 39.47 -8.44 -3.75
C PHE A 130 40.99 -8.66 -3.83
N HIS A 131 41.56 -8.59 -5.03
CA HIS A 131 42.91 -8.07 -5.22
C HIS A 131 43.03 -7.31 -6.54
N HIS A 132 43.63 -6.15 -6.39
CA HIS A 132 43.93 -5.11 -7.37
C HIS A 132 45.09 -5.51 -8.29
N ARG A 133 45.38 -4.62 -9.26
CA ARG A 133 46.59 -4.49 -10.11
C ARG A 133 46.46 -5.14 -11.50
N TYR A 134 46.89 -4.52 -12.61
CA TYR A 134 47.58 -3.25 -12.89
C TYR A 134 47.00 -2.67 -14.18
#